data_AF-A0A090XF05-F1
#
_entry.id   AF-A0A090XF05-F1
#
_cell.length_a   1.000
_cell.length_b   1.000
_cell.length_c   1.000
_cell.angle_alpha   90.00
_cell.angle_beta   90.00
_cell.angle_gamma   90.00
#
_symmetry.space_group_name_H-M   'P 1'
#
loop_
_entity.id
_entity.type
_entity.pdbx_description
1 polymer ?
#
loop_
_entity_poly.entity_id
_entity_poly.type
_entity_poly.pdbx_seq_one_letter_code
_entity_poly.pdbx_strand_id
1 'polypeptide(L)'
;SSGKQRCDAERFLGCFARAMDSVIFPEGHDDKSLAKDCKVVESVDSCTKYMEIGGCSDESKQRLQYVKSDFASLRSHICDTNFHKSTLEWNQCIEISALKSCWSLVPYDQCSHGQYNCFLNATTRCTRDSPAMKAVHHLFNTHHDLKNCSRVDWNDGNSGITTSPKILLTLAALCISLFSLRK
;
A
#
# COMPACT_ATOMS: atom_id res chain seq x y z
N SER A 1 -37.09 -8.01 -15.89
CA SER A 1 -35.75 -7.39 -15.80
C SER A 1 -34.86 -8.32 -14.99
N SER A 2 -33.86 -8.97 -15.60
CA SER A 2 -32.90 -9.80 -14.86
C SER A 2 -31.98 -8.85 -14.08
N GLY A 3 -32.28 -8.63 -12.80
CA GLY A 3 -31.64 -7.66 -11.91
C GLY A 3 -30.16 -7.94 -11.64
N LYS A 4 -29.32 -7.86 -12.66
CA LYS A 4 -27.87 -7.98 -12.56
C LYS A 4 -27.37 -6.71 -11.87
N GLN A 5 -26.96 -6.86 -10.62
CA GLN A 5 -26.34 -5.77 -9.87
C GLN A 5 -25.11 -5.27 -10.63
N ARG A 6 -24.90 -3.95 -10.63
CA ARG A 6 -23.77 -3.31 -11.30
C ARG A 6 -22.47 -3.53 -10.50
N CYS A 7 -21.35 -3.57 -11.22
CA CYS A 7 -20.01 -3.61 -10.65
C CYS A 7 -19.12 -2.55 -11.33
N ASP A 8 -18.73 -1.53 -10.57
CA ASP A 8 -17.89 -0.41 -10.99
C ASP A 8 -16.43 -0.57 -10.51
N ALA A 9 -15.96 -1.80 -10.28
CA ALA A 9 -14.67 -2.08 -9.64
C ALA A 9 -13.49 -1.34 -10.29
N GLU A 10 -13.38 -1.37 -11.62
CA GLU A 10 -12.28 -0.70 -12.34
C GLU A 10 -12.32 0.82 -12.13
N ARG A 11 -13.50 1.43 -12.23
CA ARG A 11 -13.68 2.87 -12.02
C ARG A 11 -13.36 3.24 -10.57
N PHE A 12 -13.76 2.39 -9.62
CA PHE A 12 -13.50 2.53 -8.19
C PHE A 12 -12.01 2.52 -7.90
N LEU A 13 -11.31 1.47 -8.32
CA LEU A 13 -9.85 1.36 -8.17
C LEU A 13 -9.13 2.52 -8.87
N GLY A 14 -9.62 2.98 -10.02
CA GLY A 14 -9.07 4.13 -10.73
C GLY A 14 -9.09 5.43 -9.93
N CYS A 15 -10.01 5.62 -8.98
CA CYS A 15 -9.98 6.78 -8.07
C CYS A 15 -8.77 6.74 -7.14
N PHE A 16 -8.51 5.59 -6.53
CA PHE A 16 -7.37 5.40 -5.63
C PHE A 16 -6.05 5.49 -6.39
N ALA A 17 -5.95 4.84 -7.56
CA ALA A 17 -4.74 4.89 -8.38
C ALA A 17 -4.35 6.32 -8.75
N ARG A 18 -5.30 7.13 -9.24
CA ARG A 18 -5.03 8.55 -9.56
C ARG A 18 -4.58 9.36 -8.34
N ALA A 19 -5.16 9.09 -7.17
CA ALA A 19 -4.75 9.76 -5.95
C ALA A 19 -3.33 9.35 -5.54
N MET A 20 -3.02 8.06 -5.57
CA MET A 20 -1.68 7.54 -5.27
C MET A 20 -0.61 8.08 -6.21
N ASP A 21 -0.91 8.23 -7.50
CA ASP A 21 0.01 8.83 -8.48
C ASP A 21 0.25 10.33 -8.23
N SER A 22 -0.62 10.98 -7.44
CA SER A 22 -0.58 12.42 -7.17
C SER A 22 -0.02 12.77 -5.78
N VAL A 23 0.05 11.79 -4.87
CA VAL A 23 0.64 11.95 -3.53
C VAL A 23 2.16 12.02 -3.67
N ILE A 24 2.78 13.02 -3.06
CA ILE A 24 4.23 13.27 -3.15
C ILE A 24 4.97 12.66 -1.95
N PHE A 25 4.31 12.56 -0.79
CA PHE A 25 4.82 11.81 0.34
C PHE A 25 5.13 10.34 -0.05
N PRO A 26 6.28 9.77 0.33
CA PRO A 26 7.23 10.26 1.33
C PRO A 26 8.35 11.18 0.81
N GLU A 27 8.42 11.49 -0.49
CA GLU A 27 9.50 12.30 -1.06
C GLU A 27 9.35 13.79 -0.70
N GLY A 28 8.11 14.30 -0.75
CA GLY A 28 7.75 15.66 -0.37
C GLY A 28 7.33 15.74 1.09
N HIS A 29 7.97 16.63 1.85
CA HIS A 29 7.77 16.74 3.30
C HIS A 29 7.55 18.18 3.80
N ASP A 30 7.55 19.18 2.91
CA ASP A 30 7.19 20.54 3.28
C ASP A 30 5.68 20.69 3.50
N ASP A 31 5.28 21.63 4.36
CA ASP A 31 3.89 21.89 4.73
C ASP A 31 2.95 22.02 3.51
N LYS A 32 3.40 22.69 2.45
CA LYS A 32 2.58 22.92 1.26
C LYS A 32 2.36 21.63 0.49
N SER A 33 3.40 20.79 0.35
CA SER A 33 3.28 19.46 -0.26
C SER A 33 2.37 18.55 0.56
N LEU A 34 2.54 18.49 1.88
CA LEU A 34 1.71 17.64 2.74
C LEU A 34 0.24 18.08 2.75
N ALA A 35 -0.03 19.39 2.75
CA ALA A 35 -1.39 19.91 2.63
C ALA A 35 -2.02 19.60 1.26
N LYS A 36 -1.22 19.55 0.19
CA LYS A 36 -1.68 19.12 -1.13
C LYS A 36 -2.01 17.63 -1.12
N ASP A 37 -1.15 16.81 -0.52
CA ASP A 37 -1.37 15.36 -0.41
C ASP A 37 -2.66 15.06 0.36
N CYS A 38 -2.94 15.77 1.47
CA CYS A 38 -4.20 15.63 2.19
C CYS A 38 -5.42 15.90 1.28
N LYS A 39 -5.41 17.00 0.51
CA LYS A 39 -6.50 17.31 -0.44
C LYS A 39 -6.67 16.23 -1.52
N VAL A 40 -5.57 15.65 -1.99
CA VAL A 40 -5.58 14.56 -2.97
C VAL A 40 -6.27 13.33 -2.39
N VAL A 41 -5.89 12.90 -1.19
CA VAL A 41 -6.50 11.72 -0.56
C VAL A 41 -7.96 11.96 -0.16
N GLU A 42 -8.34 13.17 0.25
CA GLU A 42 -9.76 13.52 0.50
C GLU A 42 -10.63 13.46 -0.76
N SER A 43 -10.06 13.75 -1.94
CA SER A 43 -10.82 13.77 -3.20
C SER A 43 -11.40 12.41 -3.62
N VAL A 44 -10.84 11.31 -3.10
CA VAL A 44 -11.26 9.94 -3.42
C VAL A 44 -12.69 9.65 -2.95
N ASP A 45 -13.12 10.25 -1.84
CA ASP A 45 -14.49 10.11 -1.33
C ASP A 45 -15.51 10.62 -2.36
N SER A 46 -15.25 11.80 -2.93
CA SER A 46 -16.09 12.38 -3.97
C SER A 46 -16.04 11.55 -5.26
N CYS A 47 -14.85 11.07 -5.63
CA CYS A 47 -14.66 10.24 -6.82
C CYS A 47 -15.49 8.95 -6.74
N THR A 48 -15.48 8.27 -5.58
CA THR A 48 -16.11 6.96 -5.39
C THR A 48 -17.58 7.02 -5.00
N LYS A 49 -18.11 8.20 -4.66
CA LYS A 49 -19.45 8.43 -4.08
C LYS A 49 -20.62 7.70 -4.76
N TYR A 50 -20.59 7.57 -6.08
CA TYR A 50 -21.70 7.02 -6.88
C TYR A 50 -21.41 5.66 -7.52
N MET A 51 -20.39 4.97 -7.04
CA MET A 51 -19.95 3.70 -7.63
C MET A 51 -20.62 2.52 -6.92
N GLU A 52 -21.11 1.57 -7.72
CA GLU A 52 -21.76 0.35 -7.22
C GLU A 52 -20.80 -0.83 -7.29
N ILE A 53 -20.49 -1.44 -6.15
CA ILE A 53 -19.62 -2.63 -6.07
C ILE A 53 -20.38 -3.91 -5.65
N GLY A 54 -21.70 -3.80 -5.46
CA GLY A 54 -22.55 -4.90 -4.98
C GLY A 54 -22.59 -6.09 -5.93
N GLY A 55 -22.56 -5.84 -7.25
CA GLY A 55 -22.53 -6.89 -8.27
C GLY A 55 -21.16 -7.48 -8.57
N CYS A 56 -20.11 -7.05 -7.87
CA CYS A 56 -18.76 -7.59 -8.08
C CYS A 56 -18.61 -9.00 -7.47
N SER A 57 -17.64 -9.76 -7.98
CA SER A 57 -17.27 -11.06 -7.37
C SER A 57 -16.75 -10.90 -5.95
N ASP A 58 -16.82 -11.94 -5.14
CA ASP A 58 -16.35 -11.90 -3.74
C ASP A 58 -14.86 -11.57 -3.65
N GLU A 59 -14.04 -12.12 -4.55
CA GLU A 59 -12.62 -11.77 -4.67
C GLU A 59 -12.44 -10.27 -4.96
N SER A 60 -13.23 -9.71 -5.88
CA SER A 60 -13.17 -8.27 -6.18
C SER A 60 -13.60 -7.44 -4.99
N LYS A 61 -14.68 -7.82 -4.30
CA LYS A 61 -15.19 -7.12 -3.11
C LYS A 61 -14.15 -7.10 -2.00
N GLN A 62 -13.52 -8.24 -1.72
CA GLN A 62 -12.46 -8.33 -0.71
C GLN A 62 -11.31 -7.39 -1.04
N ARG A 63 -10.84 -7.38 -2.30
CA ARG A 63 -9.79 -6.46 -2.74
C ARG A 63 -10.18 -4.99 -2.60
N LEU A 64 -11.39 -4.62 -3.02
CA LEU A 64 -11.90 -3.25 -2.90
C LEU A 64 -12.03 -2.81 -1.43
N GLN A 65 -12.35 -3.74 -0.53
CA GLN A 65 -12.37 -3.48 0.91
C GLN A 65 -10.98 -3.20 1.47
N TYR A 66 -9.95 -3.96 1.06
CA TYR A 66 -8.57 -3.69 1.49
C TYR A 66 -8.09 -2.31 1.03
N VAL A 67 -8.25 -2.00 -0.26
CA VAL A 67 -7.90 -0.67 -0.82
C VAL A 67 -8.61 0.44 -0.03
N LYS A 68 -9.92 0.28 0.21
CA LYS A 68 -10.70 1.29 0.96
C LYS A 68 -10.19 1.46 2.39
N SER A 69 -9.86 0.35 3.07
CA SER A 69 -9.39 0.36 4.45
C SER A 69 -8.03 1.04 4.58
N ASP A 70 -7.03 0.60 3.81
CA ASP A 70 -5.69 1.17 3.87
C ASP A 70 -5.68 2.63 3.44
N PHE A 71 -6.47 2.99 2.42
CA PHE A 71 -6.54 4.38 1.99
C PHE A 71 -7.22 5.28 3.03
N ALA A 72 -8.23 4.76 3.74
CA ALA A 72 -8.84 5.49 4.86
C ALA A 72 -7.83 5.73 6.00
N SER A 73 -7.01 4.73 6.33
CA SER A 73 -5.92 4.86 7.29
C SER A 73 -4.85 5.83 6.81
N LEU A 74 -4.39 5.72 5.56
CA LEU A 74 -3.47 6.66 4.92
C LEU A 74 -3.97 8.10 5.04
N ARG A 75 -5.23 8.34 4.65
CA ARG A 75 -5.87 9.65 4.77
C ARG A 75 -5.87 10.15 6.22
N SER A 76 -6.24 9.29 7.18
CA SER A 76 -6.29 9.68 8.59
C SER A 76 -4.92 10.14 9.11
N HIS A 77 -3.83 9.56 8.61
CA HIS A 77 -2.48 9.97 8.97
C HIS A 77 -2.04 11.22 8.23
N ILE A 78 -2.15 11.26 6.89
CA ILE A 78 -1.68 12.40 6.08
C ILE A 78 -2.41 13.70 6.45
N CYS A 79 -3.71 13.61 6.75
CA CYS A 79 -4.52 14.77 7.12
C CYS A 79 -4.50 15.06 8.63
N ASP A 80 -3.73 14.32 9.44
CA ASP A 80 -3.58 14.61 10.86
C ASP A 80 -2.78 15.91 11.04
N THR A 81 -3.20 16.75 12.00
CA THR A 81 -2.52 18.03 12.27
C THR A 81 -1.10 17.85 12.80
N ASN A 82 -0.77 16.69 13.40
CA ASN A 82 0.57 16.34 13.85
C ASN A 82 1.40 15.63 12.78
N PHE A 83 0.85 15.39 11.58
CA PHE A 83 1.56 14.66 10.53
C PHE A 83 2.84 15.36 10.10
N HIS A 84 2.79 16.69 9.96
CA HIS A 84 3.98 17.49 9.64
C HIS A 84 5.08 17.30 10.69
N LYS A 85 4.74 17.41 11.98
CA LYS A 85 5.70 17.17 13.08
C LYS A 85 6.30 15.77 12.99
N SER A 86 5.46 14.75 12.77
CA SER A 86 5.93 13.37 12.61
C SER A 86 6.85 13.20 11.40
N THR A 87 6.62 13.96 10.32
CA THR A 87 7.45 13.93 9.10
C THR A 87 8.80 14.60 9.35
N LEU A 88 8.85 15.69 10.13
CA LEU A 88 10.10 16.32 10.56
C LEU A 88 10.96 15.39 11.42
N GLU A 89 10.34 14.72 12.39
CA GLU A 89 11.02 13.72 13.23
C GLU A 89 11.54 12.55 12.38
N TRP A 90 10.73 12.10 11.42
CA TRP A 90 11.11 11.06 10.47
C TRP A 90 12.33 11.46 9.61
N ASN A 91 12.36 12.68 9.09
CA ASN A 91 13.49 13.21 8.31
C ASN A 91 14.80 13.28 9.10
N GLN A 92 14.73 13.37 10.43
CA GLN A 92 15.93 13.39 11.28
C GLN A 92 16.50 12.00 11.54
N CYS A 93 15.69 10.95 11.47
CA CYS A 93 16.12 9.58 11.78
C CYS A 93 16.38 8.71 10.55
N ILE A 94 15.82 9.06 9.39
CA ILE A 94 16.00 8.27 8.16
C ILE A 94 17.41 8.44 7.57
N GLU A 95 18.04 7.32 7.21
CA GLU A 95 19.31 7.29 6.49
C GLU A 95 19.08 7.44 4.97
N ILE A 96 18.90 8.68 4.51
CA ILE A 96 18.57 8.99 3.10
C ILE A 96 19.61 8.43 2.11
N SER A 97 20.89 8.48 2.46
CA SER A 97 21.97 7.94 1.61
C SER A 97 21.86 6.42 1.45
N ALA A 98 21.53 5.71 2.53
CA ALA A 98 21.28 4.28 2.51
C ALA A 98 20.01 3.94 1.72
N LEU A 99 18.94 4.72 1.88
CA LEU A 99 17.70 4.55 1.11
C LEU A 99 17.97 4.64 -0.40
N LYS A 100 18.61 5.73 -0.84
CA LYS A 100 18.92 5.98 -2.25
C LYS A 100 19.84 4.91 -2.83
N SER A 101 20.87 4.52 -2.08
CA SER A 101 21.81 3.47 -2.50
C SER A 101 21.14 2.10 -2.58
N CYS A 102 20.18 1.82 -1.69
CA CYS A 102 19.42 0.58 -1.74
C CYS A 102 18.47 0.57 -2.95
N TRP A 103 17.73 1.66 -3.20
CA TRP A 103 16.84 1.77 -4.35
C TRP A 103 17.54 1.64 -5.70
N SER A 104 18.79 2.11 -5.83
CA SER A 104 19.55 1.94 -7.08
C SER A 104 19.98 0.50 -7.36
N LEU A 105 19.96 -0.37 -6.34
CA LEU A 105 20.30 -1.79 -6.44
C LEU A 105 19.07 -2.69 -6.57
N VAL A 106 17.88 -2.19 -6.23
CA VAL A 106 16.63 -2.95 -6.34
C VAL A 106 16.23 -3.01 -7.82
N PRO A 107 16.08 -4.22 -8.40
CA PRO A 107 15.56 -4.35 -9.75
C PRO A 107 14.12 -3.81 -9.79
N TYR A 108 13.75 -3.20 -10.90
CA TYR A 108 12.37 -2.78 -11.09
C TYR A 108 11.42 -3.98 -10.95
N ASP A 109 10.50 -3.89 -10.00
CA ASP A 109 9.43 -4.85 -9.80
C ASP A 109 8.10 -4.10 -9.71
N GLN A 110 7.04 -4.68 -10.30
CA GLN A 110 5.74 -4.01 -10.33
C GLN A 110 5.18 -3.75 -8.93
N CYS A 111 5.54 -4.57 -7.94
CA CYS A 111 5.02 -4.51 -6.59
C CYS A 111 5.85 -3.61 -5.65
N SER A 112 7.03 -3.15 -6.05
CA SER A 112 7.92 -2.30 -5.26
C SER A 112 8.28 -2.90 -3.89
N HIS A 113 8.26 -4.23 -3.73
CA HIS A 113 8.58 -4.89 -2.44
C HIS A 113 10.03 -4.62 -2.03
N GLY A 114 10.95 -4.63 -2.99
CA GLY A 114 12.35 -4.30 -2.71
C GLY A 114 12.50 -2.85 -2.23
N GLN A 115 11.75 -1.92 -2.82
CA GLN A 115 11.77 -0.50 -2.42
C GLN A 115 11.21 -0.29 -1.01
N TYR A 116 10.16 -1.02 -0.63
CA TYR A 116 9.63 -1.01 0.74
C TYR A 116 10.64 -1.56 1.75
N ASN A 117 11.35 -2.65 1.42
CA ASN A 117 12.40 -3.19 2.28
C ASN A 117 13.57 -2.21 2.45
N CYS A 118 13.97 -1.52 1.38
CA CYS A 118 14.95 -0.44 1.46
C CYS A 118 14.49 0.68 2.40
N PHE A 119 13.22 1.07 2.32
CA PHE A 119 12.62 2.05 3.23
C PHE A 119 12.69 1.59 4.69
N LEU A 120 12.29 0.36 5.00
CA LEU A 120 12.37 -0.19 6.36
C LEU A 120 13.81 -0.20 6.90
N ASN A 121 14.78 -0.61 6.07
CA ASN A 121 16.19 -0.63 6.46
C ASN A 121 16.73 0.79 6.74
N ALA A 122 16.36 1.76 5.91
CA ALA A 122 16.77 3.15 6.08
C ALA A 122 16.13 3.84 7.30
N THR A 123 15.05 3.27 7.84
CA THR A 123 14.27 3.84 8.96
C THR A 123 14.45 3.07 10.26
N THR A 124 15.48 2.22 10.36
CA THR A 124 15.77 1.43 11.59
C THR A 124 15.99 2.28 12.84
N ARG A 125 16.38 3.55 12.68
CA ARG A 125 16.54 4.53 13.78
C ARG A 125 15.26 5.33 14.08
N CYS A 126 14.21 5.15 13.29
CA CYS A 126 12.95 5.86 13.43
C CYS A 126 11.97 5.09 14.34
N THR A 127 11.10 5.83 15.02
CA THR A 127 10.00 5.24 15.78
C THR A 127 8.99 4.62 14.82
N ARG A 128 8.89 3.28 14.83
CA ARG A 128 7.93 2.55 13.98
C ARG A 128 6.50 3.06 14.20
N ASP A 129 6.07 3.27 15.44
CA ASP A 129 4.68 3.66 15.71
C ASP A 129 4.31 5.11 15.37
N SER A 130 5.24 5.89 14.80
CA SER A 130 4.98 7.28 14.40
C SER A 130 3.96 7.37 13.25
N PRO A 131 3.15 8.44 13.20
CA PRO A 131 2.21 8.68 12.10
C PRO A 131 2.84 8.64 10.70
N ALA A 132 4.04 9.20 10.51
CA ALA A 132 4.76 9.19 9.24
C ALA A 132 5.12 7.75 8.80
N MET A 133 5.66 6.95 9.72
CA MET A 133 5.99 5.55 9.45
C MET A 133 4.75 4.72 9.09
N LYS A 134 3.63 4.91 9.80
CA LYS A 134 2.34 4.28 9.50
C LYS A 134 1.75 4.75 8.16
N ALA A 135 1.87 6.03 7.83
CA ALA A 135 1.44 6.55 6.53
C ALA A 135 2.19 5.88 5.38
N VAL A 136 3.53 5.72 5.47
CA VAL A 136 4.29 5.00 4.44
C VAL A 136 3.81 3.55 4.32
N HIS A 137 3.55 2.87 5.43
CA HIS A 137 3.03 1.51 5.40
C HIS A 137 1.70 1.40 4.62
N HIS A 138 0.72 2.23 4.97
CA HIS A 138 -0.58 2.23 4.29
C HIS A 138 -0.48 2.69 2.83
N LEU A 139 0.45 3.59 2.51
CA LEU A 139 0.77 3.99 1.14
C LEU A 139 1.24 2.79 0.30
N PHE A 140 2.23 2.03 0.79
CA PHE A 140 2.73 0.85 0.10
C PHE A 140 1.68 -0.27 0.00
N ASN A 141 0.92 -0.55 1.06
CA ASN A 141 -0.13 -1.57 1.00
C ASN A 141 -1.29 -1.18 0.07
N THR A 142 -1.68 0.10 0.03
CA THR A 142 -2.61 0.59 -0.99
C THR A 142 -2.07 0.34 -2.40
N HIS A 143 -0.80 0.64 -2.63
CA HIS A 143 -0.14 0.39 -3.91
C HIS A 143 -0.13 -1.10 -4.28
N HIS A 144 0.18 -1.97 -3.32
CA HIS A 144 0.14 -3.41 -3.49
C HIS A 144 -1.26 -3.90 -3.86
N ASP A 145 -2.30 -3.47 -3.14
CA ASP A 145 -3.68 -3.86 -3.41
C ASP A 145 -4.13 -3.38 -4.80
N LEU A 146 -3.77 -2.16 -5.20
CA LEU A 146 -4.06 -1.60 -6.53
C LEU A 146 -3.39 -2.37 -7.67
N LYS A 147 -2.25 -3.01 -7.40
CA LYS A 147 -1.50 -3.83 -8.37
C LYS A 147 -1.70 -5.33 -8.21
N ASN A 148 -2.56 -5.75 -7.29
CA ASN A 148 -2.81 -7.17 -6.97
C ASN A 148 -1.55 -7.91 -6.49
N CYS A 149 -0.72 -7.21 -5.71
CA CYS A 149 0.49 -7.71 -5.10
C CYS A 149 0.20 -8.27 -3.71
N SER A 150 1.12 -9.09 -3.19
CA SER A 150 1.05 -9.55 -1.80
C SER A 150 1.28 -8.39 -0.84
N ARG A 151 0.53 -8.38 0.26
CA ARG A 151 0.61 -7.35 1.30
C ARG A 151 1.82 -7.60 2.18
N VAL A 152 2.32 -6.54 2.82
CA VAL A 152 3.38 -6.66 3.83
C VAL A 152 2.76 -6.44 5.20
N ASP A 153 3.09 -7.29 6.17
CA ASP A 153 2.65 -7.11 7.55
C ASP A 153 3.52 -6.04 8.24
N TRP A 154 2.86 -5.19 9.03
CA TRP A 154 3.50 -4.20 9.86
C TRP A 154 4.16 -4.80 11.10
N ASN A 155 3.63 -5.92 11.61
CA ASN A 155 3.99 -6.49 12.91
C ASN A 155 5.06 -7.59 12.84
N ASP A 156 5.31 -8.16 11.67
CA ASP A 156 6.42 -9.10 11.51
C ASP A 156 7.73 -8.30 11.54
N GLY A 157 8.44 -8.35 12.67
CA GLY A 157 9.78 -7.82 12.87
C GLY A 157 10.86 -8.44 11.97
N ASN A 158 10.45 -9.14 10.92
CA ASN A 158 11.26 -9.73 9.87
C ASN A 158 10.42 -9.60 8.60
N SER A 159 10.96 -9.00 7.53
CA SER A 159 10.28 -8.61 6.28
C SER A 159 9.52 -9.75 5.56
N GLY A 160 8.44 -10.23 6.16
CA GLY A 160 7.59 -11.30 5.68
C GLY A 160 6.51 -10.73 4.79
N ILE A 161 6.66 -10.93 3.48
CA ILE A 161 5.54 -10.79 2.55
C ILE A 161 4.46 -11.76 3.04
N THR A 162 3.29 -11.25 3.41
CA THR A 162 2.13 -12.12 3.64
C THR A 162 1.73 -12.67 2.27
N THR A 163 2.22 -13.87 1.96
CA THR A 163 1.88 -14.54 0.71
C THR A 163 0.37 -14.72 0.68
N SER A 164 -0.28 -14.16 -0.34
CA SER A 164 -1.71 -14.37 -0.58
C SER A 164 -2.05 -15.86 -0.51
N PRO A 165 -3.22 -16.28 0.02
CA PRO A 165 -3.61 -17.69 0.15
C PRO A 165 -3.43 -18.50 -1.14
N LYS A 166 -3.55 -17.85 -2.31
CA LYS A 166 -3.31 -18.46 -3.62
C LYS A 166 -1.85 -18.92 -3.80
N ILE A 167 -0.87 -18.16 -3.34
CA ILE A 167 0.56 -18.50 -3.44
C ILE A 167 0.87 -19.70 -2.54
N LEU A 168 0.30 -19.73 -1.33
CA LEU A 168 0.43 -20.85 -0.39
C LEU A 168 -0.17 -22.16 -0.95
N LEU A 169 -1.35 -22.08 -1.56
CA LEU A 169 -1.98 -23.23 -2.23
C LEU A 169 -1.16 -23.72 -3.43
N THR A 170 -0.56 -22.82 -4.19
CA THR A 170 0.24 -23.17 -5.37
C THR A 170 1.59 -23.79 -4.98
N LEU A 171 2.26 -23.25 -3.95
CA LEU A 171 3.49 -23.83 -3.39
C LEU A 171 3.25 -25.19 -2.73
N ALA A 172 2.15 -25.36 -1.99
CA ALA A 172 1.78 -26.65 -1.42
C ALA A 172 1.52 -27.69 -2.52
N ALA A 173 0.79 -27.33 -3.58
CA ALA A 173 0.56 -28.21 -4.72
C ALA A 173 1.87 -28.57 -5.47
N LEU A 174 2.76 -27.61 -5.67
CA LEU A 174 4.08 -27.83 -6.26
C LEU A 174 4.94 -28.78 -5.41
N CYS A 175 4.99 -28.57 -4.10
CA CYS A 175 5.68 -29.47 -3.18
C CYS A 175 5.13 -30.89 -3.24
N ILE A 176 3.80 -31.05 -3.21
CA ILE A 176 3.17 -32.38 -3.29
C ILE A 176 3.51 -33.07 -4.61
N SER A 177 3.43 -32.35 -5.74
CA SER A 177 3.77 -32.91 -7.05
C SER A 177 5.26 -33.31 -7.16
N LEU A 178 6.19 -32.53 -6.60
CA LEU A 178 7.61 -32.86 -6.55
C LEU A 178 7.91 -34.08 -5.65
N PHE A 179 7.17 -34.26 -4.56
CA PHE A 179 7.25 -35.46 -3.72
C PHE A 179 6.68 -36.70 -4.42
N SER A 180 5.61 -36.56 -5.20
CA SER A 180 5.02 -37.66 -5.97
C SER A 180 5.88 -38.09 -7.17
N LEU A 181 6.74 -37.22 -7.71
CA LEU A 181 7.69 -37.53 -8.79
C LEU A 181 8.98 -38.23 -8.32
N ARG A 182 9.20 -38.36 -7.01
CA ARG A 182 10.37 -39.04 -6.41
C ARG A 182 10.07 -40.46 -5.90
N LYS A 183 8.97 -41.08 -6.36
CA LYS A 183 8.68 -42.51 -6.16
C LYS A 183 8.77 -43.28 -7.46
#